data_AF-A0A921B2E1-F1
#
_entry.id   AF-A0A921B2E1-F1
#
_cell.length_a   1.000
_cell.length_b   1.000
_cell.length_c   1.000
_cell.angle_alpha   90.00
_cell.angle_beta   90.00
_cell.angle_gamma   90.00
#
_symmetry.space_group_name_H-M   'P 1'
#
loop_
_entity.id
_entity.type
_entity.pdbx_description
1 polymer ?
#
loop_
_entity_poly.entity_id
_entity_poly.type
_entity_poly.pdbx_seq_one_letter_code
_entity_poly.pdbx_strand_id
1 'polypeptide(L)'
;MNVVFVLLFFGGIAAAFVGLVMLIINLIKKKSTKTSSIILGAGAACFALSIVISGYIDNPDYTVTNTSEGHEFIQNLESGKSINGKTLKFKVTTVGKNEDQGIGLQAPGDFDVIVPYNKNNSKIKTGDTVEITCNSSGKLFNIWVVSGTIKE
;
A
#
# COMPACT_ATOMS: atom_id res chain seq x y z
N MET A 1 4.44 5.31 0.26
CA MET A 1 5.65 5.01 -0.55
C MET A 1 6.82 4.77 0.39
N ASN A 2 7.46 3.59 0.35
CA ASN A 2 8.52 3.21 1.29
C ASN A 2 9.81 4.00 1.01
N VAL A 3 10.37 4.68 2.02
CA VAL A 3 11.59 5.51 1.90
C VAL A 3 12.78 4.71 1.34
N VAL A 4 12.90 3.44 1.74
CA VAL A 4 13.96 2.54 1.25
C VAL A 4 13.81 2.26 -0.24
N PHE A 5 12.58 2.06 -0.73
CA PHE A 5 12.31 1.88 -2.15
C PHE A 5 12.72 3.12 -2.96
N VAL A 6 12.34 4.31 -2.49
CA VAL A 6 12.66 5.58 -3.16
C VAL A 6 14.16 5.78 -3.28
N LEU A 7 14.91 5.54 -2.19
CA LEU A 7 16.36 5.66 -2.18
C LEU A 7 17.04 4.67 -3.13
N LEU A 8 16.60 3.40 -3.14
CA LEU A 8 17.17 2.37 -4.01
C LEU A 8 16.83 2.61 -5.49
N PHE A 9 15.60 3.04 -5.79
CA PHE A 9 15.16 3.29 -7.15
C PHE A 9 15.89 4.49 -7.78
N PHE A 10 15.79 5.67 -7.15
CA PHE A 10 16.42 6.88 -7.68
C PHE A 10 17.94 6.87 -7.52
N GLY A 11 18.45 6.35 -6.40
CA GLY A 11 19.88 6.19 -6.17
C GLY A 11 20.50 5.18 -7.13
N GLY A 12 19.82 4.06 -7.40
CA GLY A 12 20.26 3.04 -8.36
C GLY A 12 20.35 3.59 -9.80
N ILE A 13 19.32 4.32 -10.25
CA ILE A 13 19.33 4.97 -11.57
C ILE A 13 20.47 5.99 -11.68
N ALA A 14 20.64 6.86 -10.68
CA ALA A 14 21.69 7.87 -10.69
C ALA A 14 23.10 7.23 -10.71
N ALA A 15 23.33 6.20 -9.89
CA ALA A 15 24.60 5.48 -9.86
C ALA A 15 24.88 4.75 -11.18
N ALA A 16 23.87 4.10 -11.78
CA ALA A 16 24.01 3.45 -13.07
C ALA A 16 24.36 4.46 -14.17
N PHE A 17 23.72 5.63 -14.18
CA PHE A 17 24.02 6.68 -15.15
C PHE A 17 25.45 7.23 -14.99
N VAL A 18 25.87 7.53 -13.76
CA VAL A 18 27.25 7.97 -13.48
C VAL A 18 28.27 6.90 -13.86
N GLY A 19 28.00 5.63 -13.55
CA GLY A 19 28.83 4.49 -13.94
C GLY A 19 28.98 4.38 -15.45
N LEU A 20 27.88 4.54 -16.20
CA LEU A 20 27.87 4.49 -17.66
C LEU A 20 28.72 5.63 -18.26
N VAL A 21 28.52 6.86 -17.80
CA VAL A 21 29.28 8.03 -18.27
C VAL A 21 30.78 7.87 -17.97
N MET A 22 31.15 7.44 -16.76
CA MET A 22 32.55 7.17 -16.43
C MET A 22 33.15 6.03 -17.26
N LEU A 23 32.36 5.00 -17.56
CA LEU A 23 32.81 3.87 -18.39
C LEU A 23 33.13 4.33 -19.81
N ILE A 24 32.25 5.13 -20.42
CA ILE A 24 32.47 5.74 -21.73
C ILE A 24 33.74 6.61 -21.73
N ILE A 25 33.89 7.49 -20.74
CA ILE A 25 35.07 8.37 -20.63
C ILE A 25 36.37 7.56 -20.45
N ASN A 26 36.36 6.54 -19.60
CA ASN A 26 37.54 5.71 -19.35
C ASN A 26 37.91 4.85 -20.57
N LEU A 27 36.94 4.37 -21.35
CA LEU A 27 37.19 3.71 -22.63
C LEU A 27 37.86 4.65 -23.64
N ILE A 28 37.33 5.87 -23.79
CA ILE A 28 37.89 6.89 -24.70
C ILE A 28 39.31 7.28 -24.26
N LYS A 29 39.53 7.45 -22.95
CA LYS A 29 40.83 7.83 -22.38
C LYS A 29 41.79 6.64 -22.19
N LYS A 30 41.41 5.42 -22.61
CA LYS A 30 42.16 4.17 -22.40
C LYS A 30 42.65 3.99 -20.95
N LYS A 31 41.84 4.38 -19.97
CA LYS A 31 42.09 4.21 -18.54
C LYS A 31 41.39 2.95 -18.02
N SER A 32 41.81 2.50 -16.83
CA SER A 32 41.18 1.35 -16.15
C SER A 32 39.68 1.55 -15.98
N THR A 33 38.89 0.59 -16.45
CA THR A 33 37.42 0.61 -16.39
C THR A 33 36.85 -0.04 -15.13
N LYS A 34 37.70 -0.62 -14.27
CA LYS A 34 37.28 -1.41 -13.09
C LYS A 34 36.30 -0.65 -12.20
N THR A 35 36.62 0.59 -11.82
CA THR A 35 35.77 1.40 -10.94
C THR A 35 34.43 1.76 -11.59
N SER A 36 34.44 2.13 -12.87
CA SER A 36 33.22 2.46 -13.62
C SER A 36 32.30 1.25 -13.82
N SER A 37 32.86 0.07 -14.04
CA SER A 37 32.11 -1.18 -14.14
C SER A 37 31.51 -1.60 -12.80
N ILE A 38 32.23 -1.40 -11.69
CA ILE A 38 31.71 -1.66 -10.34
C ILE A 38 30.54 -0.72 -10.02
N ILE A 39 30.67 0.58 -10.31
CA ILE A 39 29.60 1.57 -10.08
C ILE A 39 28.37 1.25 -10.93
N LEU A 40 28.56 0.90 -12.21
CA LEU A 40 27.48 0.48 -13.10
C LEU A 40 26.77 -0.78 -12.58
N GLY A 41 27.54 -1.80 -12.20
CA GLY A 41 27.02 -3.06 -11.67
C GLY A 41 26.28 -2.88 -10.35
N ALA A 42 26.83 -2.09 -9.43
CA ALA A 42 26.18 -1.77 -8.15
C ALA A 42 24.88 -0.97 -8.36
N GLY A 43 24.89 0.03 -9.25
CA GLY A 43 23.68 0.79 -9.59
C GLY A 43 22.58 -0.08 -10.19
N ALA A 44 22.94 -0.95 -11.14
CA ALA A 44 22.02 -1.91 -11.75
C ALA A 44 21.45 -2.91 -10.73
N ALA A 45 22.27 -3.42 -9.81
CA ALA A 45 21.84 -4.31 -8.75
C ALA A 45 20.87 -3.62 -7.77
N CYS A 46 21.17 -2.37 -7.36
CA CYS A 46 20.27 -1.57 -6.52
C CYS A 46 18.92 -1.32 -7.20
N PHE A 47 18.93 -1.03 -8.51
CA PHE A 47 17.71 -0.84 -9.28
C PHE A 47 16.90 -2.15 -9.38
N ALA A 48 17.54 -3.28 -9.68
CA ALA A 48 16.87 -4.58 -9.71
C ALA A 48 16.26 -4.94 -8.34
N LEU A 49 16.97 -4.68 -7.24
CA LEU A 49 16.46 -4.87 -5.88
C LEU A 49 15.24 -3.98 -5.60
N SER A 50 15.21 -2.74 -6.09
CA SER A 50 14.06 -1.86 -5.92
C SER A 50 12.79 -2.42 -6.59
N ILE A 51 12.92 -3.02 -7.78
CA ILE A 51 11.80 -3.65 -8.49
C ILE A 51 11.27 -4.84 -7.68
N VAL A 52 12.17 -5.69 -7.16
CA VAL A 52 11.77 -6.82 -6.31
C VAL A 52 11.05 -6.32 -5.06
N ILE A 53 11.58 -5.30 -4.38
CA ILE A 53 10.95 -4.72 -3.18
C ILE A 53 9.57 -4.14 -3.50
N SER A 54 9.38 -3.51 -4.67
CA SER A 54 8.05 -3.02 -5.06
C SER A 54 7.03 -4.13 -5.29
N GLY A 55 7.47 -5.32 -5.71
CA GLY A 55 6.59 -6.49 -5.84
C GLY A 55 6.18 -7.12 -4.51
N TYR A 56 6.89 -6.83 -3.42
CA TYR A 56 6.56 -7.28 -2.06
C TYR A 56 5.77 -6.24 -1.25
N ILE A 57 5.66 -5.01 -1.74
CA ILE A 57 4.83 -3.98 -1.10
C ILE A 57 3.44 -4.08 -1.72
N ASP A 58 2.55 -4.83 -1.07
CA ASP A 58 1.13 -4.80 -1.38
C ASP A 58 0.63 -3.37 -1.20
N ASN A 59 0.35 -2.68 -2.30
CA ASN A 59 -0.39 -1.42 -2.23
C ASN A 59 -1.88 -1.77 -2.11
N PRO A 60 -2.60 -1.17 -1.17
CA PRO A 60 -4.01 -1.47 -1.00
C PRO A 60 -4.78 -1.08 -2.27
N ASP A 61 -5.73 -1.91 -2.69
CA ASP A 61 -6.58 -1.63 -3.86
C ASP A 61 -7.42 -0.36 -3.66
N TYR A 62 -7.81 -0.07 -2.40
CA TYR A 62 -8.58 1.10 -2.01
C TYR A 62 -7.97 1.78 -0.78
N THR A 63 -7.93 3.11 -0.79
CA THR A 63 -7.50 3.91 0.36
C THR A 63 -8.57 4.95 0.69
N VAL A 64 -9.02 4.99 1.95
CA VAL A 64 -10.05 5.90 2.45
C VAL A 64 -9.58 6.58 3.74
N THR A 65 -8.99 7.75 3.60
CA THR A 65 -8.48 8.56 4.70
C THR A 65 -9.34 9.78 5.02
N ASN A 66 -10.21 10.16 4.09
CA ASN A 66 -11.11 11.32 4.19
C ASN A 66 -12.47 11.04 3.53
N THR A 67 -13.44 11.92 3.78
CA THR A 67 -14.83 11.75 3.33
C THR A 67 -14.98 11.69 1.81
N SER A 68 -14.14 12.41 1.05
CA SER A 68 -14.20 12.39 -0.42
C SER A 68 -13.81 11.03 -0.98
N GLU A 69 -12.69 10.47 -0.50
CA GLU A 69 -12.24 9.11 -0.86
C GLU A 69 -13.29 8.06 -0.45
N GLY A 70 -13.94 8.27 0.69
CA GLY A 70 -15.02 7.41 1.17
C GLY A 70 -16.23 7.41 0.25
N HIS A 71 -16.72 8.58 -0.16
CA HIS A 71 -17.82 8.67 -1.11
C HIS A 71 -17.47 8.08 -2.49
N GLU A 72 -16.23 8.24 -2.96
CA GLU A 72 -15.77 7.61 -4.20
C GLU A 72 -15.77 6.07 -4.08
N PHE A 73 -15.29 5.54 -2.96
CA PHE A 73 -15.36 4.11 -2.68
C PHE A 73 -16.81 3.60 -2.69
N ILE A 74 -17.73 4.35 -2.09
CA ILE A 74 -19.15 4.01 -2.06
C ILE A 74 -19.79 4.05 -3.45
N GLN A 75 -19.47 5.05 -4.27
CA GLN A 75 -19.92 5.10 -5.66
C GLN A 75 -19.43 3.90 -6.48
N ASN A 76 -18.20 3.44 -6.23
CA ASN A 76 -17.68 2.23 -6.83
C ASN A 76 -18.52 0.99 -6.45
N LEU A 77 -18.91 0.87 -5.17
CA LEU A 77 -19.82 -0.20 -4.71
C LEU A 77 -21.21 -0.09 -5.36
N GLU A 78 -21.77 1.11 -5.47
CA GLU A 78 -23.07 1.35 -6.11
C GLU A 78 -23.07 1.03 -7.60
N SER A 79 -21.94 1.23 -8.28
CA SER A 79 -21.78 0.83 -9.68
C SER A 79 -21.66 -0.69 -9.89
N GLY A 80 -21.69 -1.48 -8.79
CA GLY A 80 -21.64 -2.94 -8.83
C GLY A 80 -20.22 -3.51 -8.92
N LYS A 81 -19.17 -2.71 -8.66
CA LYS A 81 -17.81 -3.24 -8.59
C LYS A 81 -17.66 -4.20 -7.41
N SER A 82 -17.16 -5.40 -7.69
CA SER A 82 -16.82 -6.35 -6.63
C SER A 82 -15.59 -5.89 -5.87
N ILE A 83 -15.68 -5.92 -4.54
CA ILE A 83 -14.55 -5.72 -3.63
C ILE A 83 -14.06 -7.03 -2.99
N ASN A 84 -14.63 -8.18 -3.35
CA ASN A 84 -14.24 -9.45 -2.74
C ASN A 84 -12.77 -9.79 -3.08
N GLY A 85 -11.98 -10.10 -2.06
CA GLY A 85 -10.54 -10.35 -2.14
C GLY A 85 -9.69 -9.08 -2.31
N LYS A 86 -10.31 -7.89 -2.32
CA LYS A 86 -9.61 -6.61 -2.46
C LYS A 86 -9.18 -6.06 -1.12
N THR A 87 -8.09 -5.32 -1.11
CA THR A 87 -7.55 -4.69 0.09
C THR A 87 -8.08 -3.27 0.24
N LEU A 88 -8.63 -2.96 1.40
CA LEU A 88 -9.11 -1.63 1.77
C LEU A 88 -8.32 -1.13 2.96
N LYS A 89 -7.61 -0.02 2.76
CA LYS A 89 -6.95 0.74 3.82
C LYS A 89 -7.81 1.93 4.18
N PHE A 90 -8.18 2.08 5.45
CA PHE A 90 -9.03 3.19 5.87
C PHE A 90 -8.66 3.74 7.24
N LYS A 91 -8.98 5.01 7.47
CA LYS A 91 -8.86 5.65 8.77
C LYS A 91 -10.12 5.39 9.59
N VAL A 92 -9.99 4.86 10.79
CA VAL A 92 -11.12 4.60 11.67
C VAL A 92 -11.64 5.92 12.25
N THR A 93 -12.92 6.23 12.05
CA THR A 93 -13.58 7.40 12.64
C THR A 93 -14.28 7.04 13.95
N THR A 94 -14.91 5.88 14.01
CA THR A 94 -15.64 5.39 15.18
C THR A 94 -15.44 3.90 15.36
N VAL A 95 -15.37 3.42 16.61
CA VAL A 95 -15.29 1.98 16.92
C VAL A 95 -16.55 1.56 17.69
N GLY A 96 -17.35 0.69 17.08
CA GLY A 96 -18.43 -0.05 17.73
C GLY A 96 -17.95 -1.44 18.13
N LYS A 97 -17.99 -1.76 19.42
CA LYS A 97 -17.62 -3.10 19.91
C LYS A 97 -18.88 -3.89 20.23
N ASN A 98 -19.04 -5.04 19.60
CA ASN A 98 -20.09 -5.98 19.94
C ASN A 98 -19.49 -7.40 20.00
N GLU A 99 -19.36 -7.97 21.19
CA GLU A 99 -18.69 -9.26 21.38
C GLU A 99 -19.32 -10.40 20.57
N ASP A 100 -20.63 -10.32 20.29
CA ASP A 100 -21.37 -11.33 19.53
C ASP A 100 -21.36 -11.11 18.00
N GLN A 101 -21.07 -9.88 17.53
CA GLN A 101 -21.17 -9.50 16.11
C GLN A 101 -19.84 -9.04 15.49
N GLY A 102 -18.77 -8.94 16.29
CA GLY A 102 -17.46 -8.47 15.86
C GLY A 102 -17.17 -7.02 16.23
N ILE A 103 -16.17 -6.44 15.58
CA ILE A 103 -15.80 -5.04 15.77
C ILE A 103 -16.28 -4.27 14.55
N GLY A 104 -17.24 -3.38 14.77
CA GLY A 104 -17.65 -2.38 13.79
C GLY A 104 -16.68 -1.20 13.82
N LEU A 105 -16.17 -0.83 12.66
CA LEU A 105 -15.24 0.27 12.45
C LEU A 105 -15.87 1.19 11.42
N GLN A 106 -16.22 2.40 11.82
CA GLN A 106 -16.73 3.38 10.88
C GLN A 106 -15.56 3.99 10.09
N ALA A 107 -15.76 4.16 8.80
CA ALA A 107 -14.82 4.81 7.90
C ALA A 107 -15.37 6.17 7.42
N PRO A 108 -14.52 7.08 6.91
CA PRO A 108 -14.95 8.30 6.25
C PRO A 108 -15.86 7.99 5.06
N GLY A 109 -16.89 8.80 4.83
CA GLY A 109 -17.86 8.58 3.75
C GLY A 109 -19.08 7.74 4.14
N ASP A 110 -19.37 7.64 5.44
CA ASP A 110 -20.60 7.08 6.01
C ASP A 110 -20.84 5.61 5.66
N PHE A 111 -19.78 4.80 5.77
CA PHE A 111 -19.88 3.35 5.69
C PHE A 111 -19.18 2.68 6.86
N ASP A 112 -19.65 1.48 7.18
CA ASP A 112 -19.15 0.67 8.27
C ASP A 112 -18.33 -0.51 7.74
N VAL A 113 -17.31 -0.88 8.51
CA VAL A 113 -16.45 -2.02 8.27
C VAL A 113 -16.57 -2.97 9.46
N ILE A 114 -17.02 -4.19 9.22
CA ILE A 114 -17.13 -5.22 10.26
C ILE A 114 -15.99 -6.21 10.11
N VAL A 115 -15.23 -6.37 11.18
CA VAL A 115 -14.15 -7.35 11.28
C VAL A 115 -14.41 -8.33 12.43
N PRO A 116 -13.94 -9.60 12.33
CA PRO A 116 -14.06 -10.55 13.43
C PRO A 116 -13.42 -10.02 14.71
N TYR A 117 -14.06 -10.30 15.84
CA TYR A 117 -13.49 -9.99 17.14
C TYR A 117 -12.30 -10.91 17.44
N ASN A 118 -11.14 -10.30 17.72
CA ASN A 118 -9.99 -10.99 18.31
C ASN A 118 -9.22 -10.02 19.23
N LYS A 119 -8.28 -10.54 20.03
CA LYS A 119 -7.52 -9.74 21.02
C LYS A 119 -6.63 -8.64 20.40
N ASN A 120 -6.27 -8.76 19.12
CA ASN A 120 -5.44 -7.79 18.41
C ASN A 120 -6.34 -6.66 17.86
N ASN A 121 -7.39 -7.03 17.15
CA ASN A 121 -8.39 -6.14 16.56
C ASN A 121 -9.13 -5.34 17.64
N SER A 122 -9.34 -5.89 18.84
CA SER A 122 -10.02 -5.19 19.94
C SER A 122 -9.27 -3.97 20.48
N LYS A 123 -7.99 -3.84 20.13
CA LYS A 123 -7.14 -2.70 20.48
C LYS A 123 -7.27 -1.52 19.52
N ILE A 124 -7.95 -1.68 18.39
CA ILE A 124 -8.17 -0.61 17.41
C ILE A 124 -8.96 0.53 18.02
N LYS A 125 -8.55 1.76 17.71
CA LYS A 125 -9.13 2.99 18.21
C LYS A 125 -9.46 3.94 17.07
N THR A 126 -10.35 4.89 17.37
CA THR A 126 -10.57 6.05 16.51
C THR A 126 -9.24 6.75 16.22
N GLY A 127 -9.02 7.07 14.94
CA GLY A 127 -7.80 7.70 14.43
C GLY A 127 -6.81 6.72 13.82
N ASP A 128 -6.89 5.42 14.15
CA ASP A 128 -6.02 4.40 13.59
C ASP A 128 -6.25 4.24 12.08
N THR A 129 -5.20 3.86 11.35
CA THR A 129 -5.33 3.44 9.94
C THR A 129 -5.19 1.93 9.87
N VAL A 130 -6.22 1.27 9.37
CA VAL A 130 -6.33 -0.20 9.33
C VAL A 130 -6.40 -0.65 7.88
N GLU A 131 -5.78 -1.78 7.57
CA GLU A 131 -5.88 -2.44 6.27
C GLU A 131 -6.62 -3.78 6.44
N ILE A 132 -7.65 -3.99 5.61
CA ILE A 132 -8.46 -5.20 5.62
C ILE A 132 -8.49 -5.83 4.23
N THR A 133 -8.64 -7.15 4.19
CA THR A 133 -9.10 -7.88 3.02
C THR A 133 -10.62 -7.94 3.06
N CYS A 134 -11.26 -7.35 2.05
CA CYS A 134 -12.70 -7.28 1.92
C CYS A 134 -13.23 -8.65 1.45
N ASN A 135 -14.24 -9.17 2.14
CA ASN A 135 -14.90 -10.43 1.82
C ASN A 135 -16.26 -10.19 1.15
N SER A 136 -17.02 -9.22 1.65
CA SER A 136 -18.32 -8.87 1.10
C SER A 136 -18.69 -7.41 1.39
N SER A 137 -19.65 -6.88 0.62
CA SER A 137 -20.29 -5.59 0.84
C SER A 137 -21.80 -5.72 0.71
N GLY A 138 -22.55 -4.95 1.48
CA GLY A 138 -24.01 -4.85 1.36
C GLY A 138 -24.54 -3.58 2.01
N LYS A 139 -25.84 -3.31 1.88
CA LYS A 139 -26.51 -2.21 2.60
C LYS A 139 -27.29 -2.75 3.79
N LEU A 140 -27.09 -2.18 4.98
CA LEU A 140 -27.90 -2.39 6.17
C LEU A 140 -28.48 -1.03 6.60
N PHE A 141 -29.80 -0.93 6.74
CA PHE A 141 -30.48 0.33 7.06
C PHE A 141 -30.06 1.51 6.16
N ASN A 142 -29.86 1.24 4.87
CA ASN A 142 -29.37 2.19 3.86
C ASN A 142 -27.92 2.70 4.05
N ILE A 143 -27.18 2.13 4.99
CA ILE A 143 -25.74 2.35 5.20
C ILE A 143 -24.97 1.22 4.56
N TRP A 144 -23.89 1.52 3.85
CA TRP A 144 -23.01 0.49 3.30
C TRP A 144 -22.19 -0.15 4.41
N VAL A 145 -22.12 -1.47 4.37
CA VAL A 145 -21.38 -2.29 5.30
C VAL A 145 -20.44 -3.19 4.51
N VAL A 146 -19.16 -3.11 4.83
CA VAL A 146 -18.10 -3.95 4.28
C VAL A 146 -17.68 -4.94 5.36
N SER A 147 -17.67 -6.23 5.04
CA SER A 147 -17.10 -7.24 5.92
C SER A 147 -15.71 -7.64 5.43
N GLY A 148 -14.78 -7.88 6.35
CA GLY A 148 -13.43 -8.26 5.99
C GLY A 148 -12.63 -8.79 7.16
N THR A 149 -11.40 -9.20 6.87
CA THR A 149 -10.41 -9.60 7.87
C THR A 149 -9.24 -8.63 7.87
N ILE A 150 -8.76 -8.26 9.06
CA ILE A 150 -7.57 -7.41 9.19
C ILE A 150 -6.37 -8.16 8.64
N LYS A 151 -5.57 -7.45 7.83
CA LYS A 151 -4.28 -7.92 7.35
C LYS A 151 -3.25 -7.68 8.47
N GLU A 152 -2.72 -8.76 9.03
CA GLU A 152 -1.67 -8.70 10.08
C GLU A 152 -0.31 -8.26 9.53
#